data_AF-A0A0C4Y6Y2-F1
#
_entry.id   AF-A0A0C4Y6Y2-F1
#
_cell.length_a   1.000
_cell.length_b   1.000
_cell.length_c   1.000
_cell.angle_alpha   90.00
_cell.angle_beta   90.00
_cell.angle_gamma   90.00
#
_symmetry.space_group_name_H-M   'P 1'
#
loop_
_entity.id
_entity.type
_entity.pdbx_description
1 polymer ?
#
loop_
_entity_poly.entity_id
_entity_poly.type
_entity_poly.pdbx_seq_one_letter_code
_entity_poly.pdbx_strand_id
1 'polypeptide(L)'
;MVAARNLNRLDQKDAAKLLGYKNSAPLSKIEGGQAKMPKGLLVKASIAYGVSADFLLGLSDEPERDPRTAEHMAVIRSVEESVRQHTHHMATALLRNAAESVPLELHLKQIIETAHRAAEAFDTVCRKNPEFQDDVVAGSRLQAAMDSLVDAIGKSNQYMERRSRLTEVKLDLAVDGMSMPLFADSETEEG
;
A
#
# COMPACT_ATOMS: atom_id res chain seq x y z
N MET A 1 34.11 1.92 10.65
CA MET A 1 34.95 1.25 9.61
C MET A 1 34.30 0.04 8.95
N VAL A 2 33.86 -0.99 9.69
CA VAL A 2 33.26 -2.21 9.09
C VAL A 2 32.06 -1.89 8.17
N ALA A 3 31.18 -0.98 8.61
CA ALA A 3 30.04 -0.53 7.81
C ALA A 3 30.45 0.07 6.46
N ALA A 4 31.49 0.91 6.42
CA ALA A 4 32.02 1.51 5.19
C ALA A 4 32.65 0.48 4.24
N ARG A 5 33.33 -0.52 4.79
CA ARG A 5 33.88 -1.63 4.00
C ARG A 5 32.77 -2.46 3.35
N ASN A 6 31.73 -2.78 4.12
CA ASN A 6 30.59 -3.56 3.63
C ASN A 6 29.78 -2.80 2.57
N LEU A 7 29.61 -1.48 2.74
CA LEU A 7 28.93 -0.61 1.78
C LEU A 7 29.63 -0.64 0.39
N ASN A 8 30.95 -0.74 0.38
CA ASN A 8 31.76 -0.87 -0.83
C ASN A 8 31.96 -2.33 -1.30
N ARG A 9 31.32 -3.32 -0.65
CA ARG A 9 31.45 -4.76 -0.97
C ARG A 9 32.89 -5.28 -0.97
N LEU A 10 33.77 -4.72 -0.14
CA LEU A 10 35.18 -5.11 -0.08
C LEU A 10 35.45 -6.21 0.96
N ASP A 11 36.18 -7.25 0.57
CA ASP A 11 36.70 -8.23 1.52
C ASP A 11 37.82 -7.59 2.38
N GLN A 12 38.02 -8.11 3.59
CA GLN A 12 38.97 -7.57 4.56
C GLN A 12 40.41 -7.65 4.06
N LYS A 13 40.74 -8.64 3.21
CA LYS A 13 42.05 -8.76 2.56
C LYS A 13 42.30 -7.66 1.53
N ASP A 14 41.29 -7.34 0.73
CA ASP A 14 41.39 -6.33 -0.32
C ASP A 14 41.38 -4.92 0.27
N ALA A 15 40.52 -4.70 1.26
CA ALA A 15 40.53 -3.48 2.07
C ALA A 15 41.89 -3.23 2.74
N ALA A 16 42.53 -4.27 3.29
CA ALA A 16 43.85 -4.13 3.91
C ALA A 16 44.93 -3.73 2.91
N LYS A 17 44.93 -4.31 1.69
CA LYS A 17 45.84 -3.90 0.61
C LYS A 17 45.62 -2.46 0.19
N LEU A 18 44.36 -2.04 0.04
CA LEU A 18 43.97 -0.68 -0.35
C LEU A 18 44.43 0.37 0.66
N LEU A 19 44.47 0.00 1.94
CA LEU A 19 44.99 0.83 3.04
C LEU A 19 46.51 0.76 3.22
N GLY A 20 47.21 -0.06 2.42
CA GLY A 20 48.67 -0.21 2.42
C GLY A 20 49.21 -1.22 3.43
N TYR A 21 48.39 -2.15 3.93
CA TYR A 21 48.84 -3.24 4.79
C TYR A 21 49.23 -4.48 3.98
N LYS A 22 50.25 -5.21 4.49
CA LYS A 22 50.74 -6.46 3.87
C LYS A 22 49.79 -7.65 4.08
N ASN A 23 48.97 -7.62 5.13
CA ASN A 23 48.01 -8.67 5.50
C ASN A 23 46.78 -8.06 6.19
N SER A 24 45.69 -8.83 6.32
CA SER A 24 44.41 -8.36 6.90
C SER A 24 44.38 -8.30 8.43
N ALA A 25 45.34 -8.94 9.11
CA ALA A 25 45.37 -9.03 10.57
C ALA A 25 45.42 -7.67 11.30
N PRO A 26 46.21 -6.66 10.84
CA PRO A 26 46.20 -5.32 11.44
C PRO A 26 44.86 -4.61 11.27
N LEU A 27 44.25 -4.71 10.07
CA LEU A 27 42.95 -4.10 9.79
C LEU A 27 41.85 -4.73 10.66
N SER A 28 41.85 -6.06 10.80
CA SER A 28 40.89 -6.79 11.63
C SER A 28 40.95 -6.38 13.10
N LYS A 29 42.16 -6.21 13.65
CA LYS A 29 42.34 -5.73 15.03
C LYS A 29 41.86 -4.29 15.23
N ILE A 30 41.98 -3.45 14.21
CA ILE A 30 41.51 -2.05 14.25
C ILE A 30 39.98 -2.01 14.12
N GLU A 31 39.40 -2.75 13.18
CA GLU A 31 37.95 -2.87 13.00
C GLU A 31 37.25 -3.45 14.24
N GLY A 32 37.90 -4.39 14.94
CA GLY A 32 37.42 -4.99 16.18
C GLY A 32 37.72 -4.19 17.46
N GLY A 33 38.31 -2.99 17.35
CA GLY A 33 38.61 -2.13 18.51
C GLY A 33 39.76 -2.62 19.41
N GLN A 34 40.50 -3.65 18.99
CA GLN A 34 41.59 -4.27 19.75
C GLN A 34 42.93 -3.54 19.57
N ALA A 35 43.06 -2.69 18.55
CA ALA A 35 44.26 -1.91 18.27
C ALA A 35 43.94 -0.42 18.10
N LYS A 36 44.85 0.44 18.58
CA LYS A 36 44.75 1.88 18.35
C LYS A 36 44.88 2.19 16.86
N MET A 37 43.93 2.97 16.35
CA MET A 37 43.94 3.46 14.98
C MET A 37 45.09 4.46 14.75
N PRO A 38 45.97 4.24 13.77
CA PRO A 38 47.00 5.21 13.40
C PRO A 38 46.38 6.52 12.90
N LYS A 39 46.96 7.67 13.26
CA LYS A 39 46.41 9.00 12.93
C LYS A 39 46.14 9.21 11.43
N GLY A 40 47.01 8.70 10.56
CA GLY A 40 46.84 8.81 9.11
C GLY A 40 45.90 7.78 8.48
N LEU A 41 45.47 6.76 9.24
CA LEU A 41 44.62 5.70 8.71
C LEU A 41 43.20 6.19 8.43
N LEU A 42 42.68 7.09 9.26
CA LEU A 42 41.32 7.63 9.09
C LEU A 42 41.16 8.36 7.75
N VAL A 43 42.14 9.19 7.39
CA VAL A 43 42.17 9.90 6.11
C VAL A 43 42.29 8.92 4.94
N LYS A 44 43.20 7.95 5.04
CA LYS A 44 43.35 6.92 4.02
C LYS A 44 42.08 6.08 3.84
N ALA A 45 41.40 5.74 4.92
CA ALA A 45 40.16 5.00 4.89
C ALA A 45 38.99 5.81 4.32
N SER A 46 38.92 7.11 4.63
CA SER A 46 37.91 8.01 4.03
C SER A 46 38.09 8.12 2.52
N ILE A 47 39.33 8.17 2.04
CA ILE A 47 39.62 8.19 0.59
C ILE A 47 39.38 6.81 -0.04
N ALA A 48 39.89 5.75 0.58
CA ALA A 48 39.84 4.37 0.09
C ALA A 48 38.40 3.83 -0.03
N TYR A 49 37.53 4.18 0.92
CA TYR A 49 36.13 3.75 0.94
C TYR A 49 35.17 4.80 0.37
N GLY A 50 35.68 5.96 -0.07
CA GLY A 50 34.85 7.04 -0.60
C GLY A 50 33.86 7.64 0.40
N VAL A 51 34.05 7.43 1.71
CA VAL A 51 33.11 7.87 2.75
C VAL A 51 33.61 9.06 3.57
N SER A 52 32.70 9.76 4.25
CA SER A 52 33.04 10.82 5.21
C SER A 52 33.84 10.27 6.41
N ALA A 53 34.69 11.12 7.00
CA ALA A 53 35.41 10.75 8.22
C ALA A 53 34.46 10.55 9.41
N ASP A 54 33.36 11.31 9.44
CA ASP A 54 32.32 11.23 10.46
C ASP A 54 31.60 9.87 10.43
N PHE A 55 31.32 9.33 9.24
CA PHE A 55 30.79 7.98 9.08
C PHE A 55 31.76 6.89 9.57
N LEU A 56 33.07 7.07 9.35
CA LEU A 56 34.07 6.11 9.83
C LEU A 56 34.19 6.08 11.35
N LEU A 57 33.99 7.25 11.98
CA LEU A 57 33.99 7.44 13.43
C LEU A 57 32.63 7.14 14.08
N GLY A 58 31.57 6.93 13.29
CA GLY A 58 30.21 6.71 13.79
C GLY A 58 29.55 7.96 14.35
N LEU A 59 30.00 9.15 13.93
CA LEU A 59 29.40 10.43 14.30
C LEU A 59 28.21 10.80 13.40
N SER A 60 28.09 10.15 12.24
CA SER A 60 27.00 10.29 11.27
C SER A 60 26.70 8.93 10.63
N ASP A 61 25.44 8.68 10.31
CA ASP A 61 25.01 7.52 9.51
C ASP A 61 25.11 7.79 8.00
N GLU A 62 25.56 8.99 7.60
CA GLU A 62 25.70 9.39 6.19
C GLU A 62 27.09 9.02 5.64
N PRO A 63 27.21 8.00 4.77
CA PRO A 63 28.48 7.61 4.19
C PRO A 63 29.07 8.67 3.25
N GLU A 64 28.27 9.55 2.67
CA GLU A 64 28.62 10.46 1.59
C GLU A 64 29.65 11.49 2.04
N ARG A 65 30.76 11.58 1.29
CA ARG A 65 31.83 12.53 1.59
C ARG A 65 31.56 13.95 1.10
N ASP A 66 30.81 14.08 0.01
CA ASP A 66 30.44 15.38 -0.57
C ASP A 66 29.12 15.87 0.03
N PRO A 67 29.08 17.07 0.66
CA PRO A 67 27.88 17.58 1.33
C PRO A 67 26.68 17.75 0.40
N ARG A 68 26.89 18.08 -0.89
CA ARG A 68 25.78 18.19 -1.85
C ARG A 68 25.17 16.83 -2.13
N THR A 69 26.01 15.82 -2.35
CA THR A 69 25.56 14.44 -2.56
C THR A 69 24.82 13.89 -1.33
N ALA A 70 25.32 14.19 -0.12
CA ALA A 70 24.67 13.83 1.14
C ALA A 70 23.27 14.46 1.29
N GLU A 71 23.13 15.75 1.01
CA GLU A 71 21.83 16.43 1.03
C GLU A 71 20.85 15.83 0.01
N HIS A 72 21.32 15.57 -1.22
CA HIS A 72 20.50 14.94 -2.24
C HIS A 72 20.03 13.52 -1.83
N MET A 73 20.90 12.70 -1.26
CA MET A 73 20.53 11.36 -0.81
C MET A 73 19.59 11.39 0.40
N ALA A 74 19.77 12.34 1.31
CA ALA A 74 18.84 12.55 2.44
C ALA A 74 17.43 12.91 1.95
N VAL A 75 17.34 13.78 0.94
CA VAL A 75 16.06 14.13 0.31
C VAL A 75 15.45 12.91 -0.38
N ILE A 76 16.22 12.13 -1.14
CA ILE A 76 15.72 10.92 -1.82
C ILE A 76 15.18 9.92 -0.79
N ARG A 77 15.92 9.63 0.27
CA ARG A 77 15.47 8.72 1.34
C ARG A 77 14.19 9.21 2.02
N SER A 78 14.08 10.52 2.25
CA SER A 78 12.86 11.12 2.78
C SER A 78 11.67 10.94 1.83
N VAL A 79 11.88 11.11 0.52
CA VAL A 79 10.84 10.92 -0.49
C VAL A 79 10.43 9.46 -0.57
N GLU A 80 11.39 8.52 -0.60
CA GLU A 80 11.12 7.08 -0.62
C GLU A 80 10.29 6.64 0.59
N GLU A 81 10.64 7.11 1.79
CA GLU A 81 9.89 6.82 3.00
C GLU A 81 8.48 7.41 2.95
N SER A 82 8.34 8.65 2.48
CA SER A 82 7.03 9.29 2.32
C SER A 82 6.15 8.55 1.31
N VAL A 83 6.71 8.15 0.17
CA VAL A 83 6.01 7.37 -0.85
C VAL A 83 5.54 6.04 -0.27
N ARG A 84 6.41 5.32 0.47
CA ARG A 84 6.09 4.04 1.10
C ARG A 84 4.96 4.17 2.13
N GLN A 85 5.04 5.19 2.99
CA GLN A 85 4.00 5.47 3.98
C GLN A 85 2.67 5.84 3.31
N HIS A 86 2.71 6.64 2.25
CA HIS A 86 1.50 7.01 1.51
C HIS A 86 0.87 5.81 0.80
N THR A 87 1.66 4.95 0.14
CA THR A 87 1.12 3.73 -0.49
C THR A 87 0.48 2.82 0.57
N HIS A 88 1.12 2.65 1.72
CA HIS A 88 0.57 1.86 2.82
C HIS A 88 -0.75 2.44 3.35
N HIS A 89 -0.80 3.74 3.62
CA HIS A 89 -2.03 4.40 4.07
C HIS A 89 -3.16 4.30 3.05
N MET A 90 -2.86 4.48 1.76
CA MET A 90 -3.83 4.33 0.69
C MET A 90 -4.37 2.90 0.60
N ALA A 91 -3.49 1.90 0.63
CA ALA A 91 -3.90 0.49 0.61
C ALA A 91 -4.82 0.14 1.79
N THR A 92 -4.45 0.57 3.01
CA THR A 92 -5.27 0.35 4.20
C THR A 92 -6.64 1.05 4.11
N ALA A 93 -6.68 2.29 3.62
CA ALA A 93 -7.94 3.01 3.44
C ALA A 93 -8.85 2.34 2.39
N LEU A 94 -8.28 1.84 1.28
CA LEU A 94 -9.01 1.11 0.26
C LEU A 94 -9.57 -0.22 0.80
N LEU A 95 -8.75 -0.98 1.53
CA LEU A 95 -9.19 -2.23 2.15
C LEU A 95 -10.32 -2.01 3.16
N ARG A 96 -10.23 -0.95 3.98
CA ARG A 96 -11.29 -0.60 4.93
C ARG A 96 -12.59 -0.23 4.21
N ASN A 97 -12.52 0.61 3.18
CA ASN A 97 -13.70 0.97 2.39
C ASN A 97 -14.34 -0.24 1.69
N ALA A 98 -13.52 -1.18 1.21
CA ALA A 98 -14.01 -2.42 0.63
C ALA A 98 -14.70 -3.30 1.69
N ALA A 99 -14.10 -3.43 2.87
CA ALA A 99 -14.64 -4.21 3.98
C ALA A 99 -15.97 -3.64 4.53
N GLU A 100 -16.16 -2.31 4.49
CA GLU A 100 -17.43 -1.68 4.87
C GLU A 100 -18.51 -1.77 3.76
N SER A 101 -18.08 -1.91 2.50
CA SER A 101 -18.98 -1.96 1.34
C SER A 101 -19.66 -3.31 1.13
N VAL A 102 -18.98 -4.42 1.44
CA VAL A 102 -19.50 -5.79 1.23
C VAL A 102 -20.67 -6.14 2.16
N PRO A 103 -20.60 -5.86 3.49
CA PRO A 103 -21.71 -6.12 4.40
C PRO A 103 -22.96 -5.30 4.08
N LEU A 104 -22.78 -4.05 3.63
CA LEU A 104 -23.88 -3.17 3.26
C LEU A 104 -24.67 -3.74 2.07
N GLU A 105 -23.97 -4.27 1.06
CA GLU A 105 -24.61 -4.89 -0.10
C GLU A 105 -25.42 -6.13 0.30
N LEU A 106 -24.86 -6.97 1.17
CA LEU A 106 -25.55 -8.15 1.67
C LEU A 106 -26.81 -7.78 2.45
N HIS A 107 -26.72 -6.81 3.37
CA HIS A 107 -27.88 -6.37 4.15
C HIS A 107 -28.97 -5.74 3.27
N LEU A 108 -28.58 -4.95 2.26
CA LEU A 108 -29.53 -4.39 1.28
C LEU A 108 -30.28 -5.50 0.52
N LYS A 109 -29.59 -6.54 0.04
CA LYS A 109 -30.23 -7.70 -0.60
C LYS A 109 -31.24 -8.36 0.33
N GLN A 110 -30.87 -8.61 1.58
CA GLN A 110 -31.76 -9.24 2.56
C GLN A 110 -33.00 -8.38 2.88
N ILE A 111 -32.85 -7.06 2.97
CA ILE A 111 -33.97 -6.13 3.18
C ILE A 111 -34.89 -6.15 1.97
N ILE A 112 -34.34 -6.09 0.75
CA ILE A 112 -35.10 -6.12 -0.51
C ILE A 112 -35.89 -7.43 -0.63
N GLU A 113 -35.26 -8.59 -0.39
CA GLU A 113 -35.94 -9.89 -0.44
C GLU A 113 -37.07 -10.01 0.59
N THR A 114 -36.84 -9.49 1.80
CA THR A 114 -37.85 -9.52 2.87
C THR A 114 -39.02 -8.58 2.55
N ALA A 115 -38.73 -7.41 1.98
CA ALA A 115 -39.73 -6.45 1.55
C ALA A 115 -40.54 -6.98 0.35
N HIS A 116 -39.92 -7.69 -0.60
CA HIS A 116 -40.61 -8.38 -1.68
C HIS A 116 -41.60 -9.43 -1.15
N ARG A 117 -41.16 -10.28 -0.21
CA ARG A 117 -42.04 -11.28 0.42
C ARG A 117 -43.22 -10.64 1.13
N ALA A 118 -43.01 -9.50 1.79
CA ALA A 118 -44.09 -8.76 2.43
C ALA A 118 -45.09 -8.20 1.39
N ALA A 119 -44.61 -7.64 0.29
CA ALA A 119 -45.43 -7.15 -0.82
C ALA A 119 -46.25 -8.26 -1.48
N GLU A 120 -45.65 -9.41 -1.75
CA GLU A 120 -46.35 -10.57 -2.34
C GLU A 120 -47.40 -11.16 -1.39
N ALA A 121 -47.08 -11.26 -0.10
CA ALA A 121 -48.04 -11.71 0.91
C ALA A 121 -49.23 -10.74 1.01
N PHE A 122 -48.96 -9.43 1.00
CA PHE A 122 -50.01 -8.41 1.00
C PHE A 122 -50.89 -8.46 -0.25
N ASP A 123 -50.29 -8.57 -1.43
CA ASP A 123 -51.03 -8.69 -2.69
C ASP A 123 -51.90 -9.97 -2.72
N THR A 124 -51.40 -11.06 -2.15
CA THR A 124 -52.19 -12.30 -1.97
C THR A 124 -53.41 -12.09 -1.07
N VAL A 125 -53.27 -11.32 0.02
CA VAL A 125 -54.37 -10.97 0.91
C VAL A 125 -55.41 -10.13 0.18
N CYS A 126 -54.98 -9.13 -0.59
CA CYS A 126 -55.87 -8.27 -1.37
C CYS A 126 -56.62 -9.06 -2.45
N ARG A 127 -55.94 -9.96 -3.18
CA ARG A 127 -56.56 -10.82 -4.19
C ARG A 127 -57.62 -11.77 -3.61
N LYS A 128 -57.42 -12.25 -2.38
CA LYS A 128 -58.37 -13.14 -1.69
C LYS A 128 -59.52 -12.42 -1.00
N ASN A 129 -59.41 -11.10 -0.80
CA ASN A 129 -60.41 -10.27 -0.12
C ASN A 129 -60.70 -9.01 -0.96
N PRO A 130 -61.63 -9.08 -1.93
CA PRO A 130 -61.89 -7.97 -2.85
C PRO A 130 -62.35 -6.68 -2.15
N GLU A 131 -63.01 -6.79 -1.00
CA GLU A 131 -63.51 -5.66 -0.20
C GLU A 131 -62.52 -5.20 0.89
N PHE A 132 -61.27 -5.69 0.86
CA PHE A 132 -60.27 -5.41 1.90
C PHE A 132 -60.04 -3.92 2.17
N GLN A 133 -60.12 -3.07 1.14
CA GLN A 133 -59.90 -1.64 1.31
C GLN A 133 -61.04 -0.94 2.05
N ASP A 134 -62.27 -1.44 1.91
CA ASP A 134 -63.48 -0.87 2.47
C ASP A 134 -63.82 -1.48 3.84
N ASP A 135 -63.50 -2.76 4.05
CA ASP A 135 -63.80 -3.49 5.30
C ASP A 135 -62.71 -3.35 6.38
N VAL A 136 -61.46 -3.12 5.98
CA VAL A 136 -60.34 -3.05 6.94
C VAL A 136 -60.09 -1.61 7.34
N VAL A 137 -60.13 -1.35 8.66
CA VAL A 137 -59.75 -0.07 9.23
C VAL A 137 -58.33 0.28 8.78
N ALA A 138 -58.20 1.39 8.06
CA ALA A 138 -56.96 1.87 7.45
C ALA A 138 -56.39 0.99 6.30
N GLY A 139 -57.20 0.16 5.64
CA GLY A 139 -56.80 -0.65 4.49
C GLY A 139 -56.20 0.18 3.34
N SER A 140 -56.78 1.34 3.03
CA SER A 140 -56.23 2.27 2.01
C SER A 140 -54.88 2.87 2.38
N ARG A 141 -54.62 3.12 3.68
CA ARG A 141 -53.30 3.58 4.16
C ARG A 141 -52.26 2.47 4.08
N LEU A 142 -52.64 1.24 4.39
CA LEU A 142 -51.77 0.08 4.28
C LEU A 142 -51.40 -0.20 2.82
N GLN A 143 -52.36 -0.14 1.90
CA GLN A 143 -52.13 -0.22 0.45
C GLN A 143 -51.10 0.82 0.00
N ALA A 144 -51.31 2.10 0.34
CA ALA A 144 -50.39 3.17 -0.05
C ALA A 144 -48.97 2.99 0.54
N ALA A 145 -48.86 2.46 1.75
CA ALA A 145 -47.57 2.14 2.37
C ALA A 145 -46.85 0.98 1.64
N MET A 146 -47.60 -0.04 1.20
CA MET A 146 -47.07 -1.16 0.43
C MET A 146 -46.66 -0.75 -0.99
N ASP A 147 -47.45 0.10 -1.65
CA ASP A 147 -47.09 0.66 -2.96
C ASP A 147 -45.79 1.49 -2.86
N SER A 148 -45.67 2.29 -1.79
CA SER A 148 -44.45 3.06 -1.50
C SER A 148 -43.24 2.14 -1.24
N LEU A 149 -43.46 1.01 -0.56
CA LEU A 149 -42.42 0.00 -0.33
C LEU A 149 -41.97 -0.63 -1.65
N VAL A 150 -42.91 -0.98 -2.54
CA VAL A 150 -42.60 -1.56 -3.87
C VAL A 150 -41.78 -0.60 -4.73
N ASP A 151 -42.15 0.69 -4.75
CA ASP A 151 -41.38 1.72 -5.46
C ASP A 151 -39.96 1.89 -4.87
N ALA A 152 -39.85 1.89 -3.53
CA ALA A 152 -38.55 1.96 -2.85
C ALA A 152 -37.67 0.73 -3.13
N ILE A 153 -38.25 -0.47 -3.20
CA ILE A 153 -37.55 -1.69 -3.61
C ILE A 153 -37.04 -1.55 -5.05
N GLY A 154 -37.89 -1.09 -5.97
CA GLY A 154 -37.52 -0.90 -7.38
C GLY A 154 -36.33 0.04 -7.55
N LYS A 155 -36.35 1.20 -6.86
CA LYS A 155 -35.24 2.16 -6.85
C LYS A 155 -33.97 1.57 -6.25
N SER A 156 -34.09 0.78 -5.18
CA SER A 156 -32.96 0.14 -4.51
C SER A 156 -32.29 -0.91 -5.40
N ASN A 157 -33.07 -1.71 -6.14
CA ASN A 157 -32.56 -2.67 -7.13
C ASN A 157 -31.80 -1.99 -8.26
N GLN A 158 -32.36 -0.91 -8.83
CA GLN A 158 -31.68 -0.14 -9.89
C GLN A 158 -30.34 0.43 -9.43
N TYR A 159 -30.29 0.96 -8.21
CA TYR A 159 -29.05 1.46 -7.61
C TYR A 159 -28.01 0.35 -7.45
N MET A 160 -28.44 -0.82 -6.97
CA MET A 160 -27.60 -2.00 -6.78
C MET A 160 -27.00 -2.53 -8.08
N GLU A 161 -27.81 -2.68 -9.13
CA GLU A 161 -27.30 -3.11 -10.45
C GLU A 161 -26.30 -2.11 -11.04
N ARG A 162 -26.58 -0.82 -10.93
CA ARG A 162 -25.67 0.23 -11.41
C ARG A 162 -24.34 0.17 -10.68
N ARG A 163 -24.37 -0.01 -9.36
CA ARG A 163 -23.17 -0.10 -8.53
C ARG A 163 -22.36 -1.36 -8.83
N SER A 164 -23.01 -2.51 -9.04
CA SER A 164 -22.33 -3.75 -9.46
C SER A 164 -21.59 -3.56 -10.78
N ARG A 165 -22.26 -2.99 -11.81
CA ARG A 165 -21.63 -2.71 -13.11
C ARG A 165 -20.42 -1.78 -13.00
N LEU A 166 -20.49 -0.76 -12.15
CA LEU A 166 -19.36 0.15 -11.93
C LEU A 166 -18.18 -0.54 -11.24
N THR A 167 -18.44 -1.48 -10.33
CA THR A 167 -17.39 -2.26 -9.68
C THR A 167 -16.69 -3.18 -10.68
N GLU A 168 -17.46 -3.85 -11.55
CA GLU A 168 -16.94 -4.74 -12.60
C GLU A 168 -16.04 -3.97 -13.60
N VAL A 169 -16.52 -2.84 -14.13
CA VAL A 169 -15.72 -1.98 -15.02
C VAL A 169 -14.44 -1.46 -14.35
N LYS A 170 -14.49 -1.13 -13.06
CA LYS A 170 -13.30 -0.70 -12.31
C LYS A 170 -12.31 -1.83 -12.10
N LEU A 171 -12.79 -3.05 -11.91
CA LEU A 171 -11.94 -4.23 -11.77
C LEU A 171 -11.22 -4.52 -13.09
N ASP A 172 -11.94 -4.47 -14.21
CA ASP A 172 -11.37 -4.67 -15.55
C ASP A 172 -10.30 -3.61 -15.87
N LEU A 173 -10.59 -2.33 -15.62
CA LEU A 173 -9.61 -1.25 -15.81
C LEU A 173 -8.38 -1.39 -14.91
N ALA A 174 -8.54 -1.93 -13.69
CA ALA A 174 -7.40 -2.18 -12.81
C ALA A 174 -6.54 -3.36 -13.28
N VAL A 175 -7.15 -4.41 -13.82
CA VAL A 175 -6.46 -5.57 -14.40
C VAL A 175 -5.71 -5.16 -15.68
N ASP A 176 -6.35 -4.39 -16.56
CA ASP A 176 -5.72 -3.87 -17.78
C ASP A 176 -4.62 -2.85 -17.48
N GLY A 177 -4.81 -1.99 -16.46
CA GLY A 177 -3.81 -1.00 -16.03
C GLY A 177 -2.58 -1.61 -15.35
N MET A 178 -2.70 -2.78 -14.71
CA MET A 178 -1.56 -3.54 -14.17
C MET A 178 -0.74 -4.25 -15.25
N SER A 179 -1.19 -4.26 -16.51
CA SER A 179 -0.45 -4.81 -17.65
C SER A 179 0.65 -3.87 -18.19
N MET A 180 0.91 -2.71 -17.58
CA MET A 180 2.12 -1.95 -17.90
C MET A 180 3.28 -2.50 -17.09
N PRO A 181 4.28 -3.16 -17.70
CA PRO A 181 5.52 -3.47 -17.00
C PRO A 181 6.17 -2.12 -16.68
N LEU A 182 6.09 -1.72 -15.41
CA LEU A 182 6.69 -0.47 -14.91
C LEU A 182 8.22 -0.47 -15.06
N PHE A 183 8.80 -1.65 -15.32
CA PHE A 183 10.18 -1.91 -15.65
C PHE A 183 10.22 -2.94 -16.78
N ALA A 184 10.01 -2.49 -18.02
CA ALA A 184 10.50 -3.27 -19.15
C ALA A 184 12.03 -3.16 -19.10
N ASP A 185 12.72 -4.29 -18.85
CA ASP A 185 14.18 -4.38 -18.79
C ASP A 185 14.79 -3.74 -20.04
N SER A 186 15.28 -2.51 -19.88
CA SER A 186 16.08 -1.84 -20.89
C SER A 186 17.52 -2.34 -20.75
N GLU A 187 17.80 -3.56 -21.20
CA GLU A 187 19.17 -4.00 -21.45
C GLU A 187 19.19 -5.33 -22.21
N THR A 188 19.32 -5.26 -23.54
CA THR A 188 20.07 -6.23 -24.35
C THR A 188 20.25 -5.66 -25.77
N GLU A 189 21.05 -4.61 -25.90
CA GLU A 189 21.74 -4.32 -27.16
C GLU A 189 23.15 -3.82 -26.85
N GLU A 190 24.10 -4.75 -26.75
CA GLU A 190 25.48 -4.49 -27.17
C GLU A 190 25.84 -5.56 -28.19
N GLY A 191 26.05 -5.11 -29.43
CA GLY A 191 26.73 -5.83 -30.50
C GLY A 191 28.19 -5.42 -30.60
#